data_AF-A0A0F7SBU7-F1
#
_entry.id   AF-A0A0F7SBU7-F1
#
_cell.length_a   1.000
_cell.length_b   1.000
_cell.length_c   1.000
_cell.angle_alpha   90.00
_cell.angle_beta   90.00
_cell.angle_gamma   90.00
#
_symmetry.space_group_name_H-M   'P 1'
#
loop_
_entity.id
_entity.type
_entity.pdbx_description
1 polymer ?
#
loop_
_entity_poly.entity_id
_entity_poly.type
_entity_poly.pdbx_seq_one_letter_code
_entity_poly.pdbx_strand_id
1 'polypeptide(L)'
;MKLTIPIAAVAVALSSASALPIDGGIQDVVSTGGFAGSLFGGITSSFRGMFASRLVQTSPDEQPYWTTELGKQLLWYRGIHFMDITDTPTLGQLNAARLEHSPTTFSADSKFPSSVKHKSQLKKVFKEISQDGPRKHLEKFTSFHTRYY
;
A
#
# COMPACT_ATOMS: atom_id res chain seq x y z
N MET A 1 32.12 -42.49 -20.48
CA MET A 1 32.56 -41.12 -20.80
C MET A 1 31.49 -40.16 -20.31
N LYS A 2 31.77 -39.40 -19.25
CA LYS A 2 30.83 -38.46 -18.61
C LYS A 2 31.31 -37.05 -18.94
N LEU A 3 30.50 -36.28 -19.65
CA LEU A 3 30.78 -34.88 -19.99
C LEU A 3 30.26 -33.99 -18.86
N THR A 4 31.19 -33.38 -18.12
CA THR A 4 30.95 -32.31 -17.16
C THR A 4 31.07 -30.98 -17.90
N ILE A 5 30.07 -30.11 -17.80
CA ILE A 5 30.13 -28.72 -18.29
C ILE A 5 29.96 -27.80 -17.07
N PRO A 6 30.94 -26.92 -16.74
CA PRO A 6 30.78 -25.95 -15.67
C PRO A 6 29.92 -24.77 -16.12
N ILE A 7 28.90 -24.44 -15.35
CA ILE A 7 28.07 -23.24 -15.55
C ILE A 7 28.87 -22.03 -15.05
N ALA A 8 29.27 -21.17 -15.97
CA ALA A 8 29.93 -19.90 -15.69
C ALA A 8 28.95 -18.93 -15.01
N ALA A 9 29.42 -18.30 -13.93
CA ALA A 9 28.73 -17.22 -13.25
C ALA A 9 28.71 -15.96 -14.14
N VAL A 10 27.51 -15.50 -14.52
CA VAL A 10 27.32 -14.18 -15.13
C VAL A 10 26.92 -13.22 -14.02
N ALA A 11 27.91 -12.50 -13.50
CA ALA A 11 27.69 -11.35 -12.64
C ALA A 11 27.16 -10.20 -13.50
N VAL A 12 25.87 -9.93 -13.43
CA VAL A 12 25.30 -8.68 -13.97
C VAL A 12 25.56 -7.60 -12.94
N ALA A 13 26.61 -6.82 -13.16
CA ALA A 13 26.82 -5.57 -12.47
C ALA A 13 25.71 -4.59 -12.88
N LEU A 14 24.67 -4.47 -12.05
CA LEU A 14 23.78 -3.30 -12.10
C LEU A 14 24.56 -2.13 -11.49
N SER A 15 25.21 -1.35 -12.35
CA SER A 15 25.66 -0.03 -11.99
C SER A 15 24.44 0.81 -11.59
N SER A 16 24.51 1.31 -10.36
CA SER A 16 23.60 2.26 -9.75
C SER A 16 23.51 3.53 -10.59
N ALA A 17 22.46 3.64 -11.41
CA ALA A 17 22.01 4.91 -11.94
C ALA A 17 21.12 5.58 -10.87
N SER A 18 21.74 6.34 -9.98
CA SER A 18 21.06 7.34 -9.16
C SER A 18 20.43 8.38 -10.09
N ALA A 19 19.10 8.36 -10.22
CA ALA A 19 18.35 9.38 -10.96
C ALA A 19 18.40 10.70 -10.17
N LEU A 20 19.23 11.64 -10.64
CA LEU A 20 19.19 13.05 -10.25
C LEU A 20 17.96 13.73 -10.86
N PRO A 21 17.40 14.78 -10.23
CA PRO A 21 16.30 15.54 -10.80
C PRO A 21 16.79 16.32 -12.05
N ILE A 22 16.14 16.07 -13.19
CA ILE A 22 16.36 16.85 -14.42
C ILE A 22 15.53 18.12 -14.31
N ASP A 23 16.21 19.23 -14.04
CA ASP A 23 15.70 20.59 -14.22
C ASP A 23 16.05 21.04 -15.65
N GLY A 24 15.05 21.45 -16.43
CA GLY A 24 15.24 21.80 -17.84
C GLY A 24 13.93 22.00 -18.59
N GLY A 25 13.53 23.26 -18.75
CA GLY A 25 12.36 23.66 -19.53
C GLY A 25 12.41 23.22 -20.99
N ILE A 26 11.26 22.76 -21.50
CA ILE A 26 11.04 22.52 -22.93
C ILE A 26 9.80 23.32 -23.36
N GLN A 27 10.00 24.11 -24.41
CA GLN A 27 9.06 25.08 -24.97
C GLN A 27 7.74 24.46 -25.46
N ASP A 28 6.64 25.16 -25.16
CA ASP A 28 5.28 24.87 -25.63
C ASP A 28 5.16 25.00 -27.14
N VAL A 29 4.88 23.88 -27.83
CA VAL A 29 4.46 23.86 -29.24
C VAL A 29 3.20 23.01 -29.39
N VAL A 30 2.09 23.37 -28.72
CA VAL A 30 0.77 22.81 -29.04
C VAL A 30 -0.29 23.92 -28.95
N SER A 31 -0.29 24.80 -29.94
CA SER A 31 -1.41 25.69 -30.22
C SER A 31 -1.80 25.58 -31.69
N THR A 32 -2.52 24.51 -32.04
CA THR A 32 -3.33 24.48 -33.27
C THR A 32 -4.69 23.87 -32.92
N GLY A 33 -5.72 24.70 -33.02
CA GLY A 33 -7.09 24.39 -32.62
C GLY A 33 -7.78 23.31 -33.45
N GLY A 34 -8.84 22.75 -32.86
CA GLY A 34 -9.73 21.78 -33.48
C GLY A 34 -10.03 20.62 -32.52
N PHE A 35 -11.23 20.05 -32.61
CA PHE A 35 -11.77 18.95 -31.80
C PHE A 35 -10.86 17.70 -31.68
N ALA A 36 -9.83 17.58 -32.52
CA ALA A 36 -8.75 16.60 -32.39
C ALA A 36 -7.72 16.93 -31.29
N GLY A 37 -7.41 18.22 -31.06
CA GLY A 37 -6.46 18.68 -30.04
C GLY A 37 -6.91 18.39 -28.61
N SER A 38 -8.22 18.35 -28.34
CA SER A 38 -8.77 17.98 -27.04
C SER A 38 -8.67 16.47 -26.75
N LEU A 39 -8.78 15.62 -27.76
CA LEU A 39 -8.59 14.18 -27.60
C LEU A 39 -7.10 13.85 -27.46
N PHE A 40 -6.23 14.37 -28.33
CA PHE A 40 -4.78 14.12 -28.21
C PHE A 40 -4.14 14.80 -26.98
N GLY A 41 -4.59 15.99 -26.58
CA GLY A 41 -4.10 16.68 -25.38
C GLY A 41 -4.53 15.99 -24.07
N GLY A 42 -5.72 15.39 -24.02
CA GLY A 42 -6.14 14.56 -22.89
C GLY A 42 -5.34 13.26 -22.76
N ILE A 43 -4.95 12.69 -23.91
CA ILE A 43 -4.15 11.47 -23.96
C ILE A 43 -2.70 11.77 -23.50
N THR A 44 -2.06 12.83 -24.02
CA THR A 44 -0.67 13.18 -23.66
C THR A 44 -0.51 13.64 -22.21
N SER A 45 -1.48 14.38 -21.66
CA SER A 45 -1.48 14.77 -20.24
C SER A 45 -1.58 13.57 -19.30
N SER A 46 -2.44 12.60 -19.63
CA SER A 46 -2.56 11.33 -18.87
C SER A 46 -1.26 10.52 -18.91
N PHE A 47 -0.54 10.51 -20.03
CA PHE A 47 0.76 9.85 -20.15
C PHE A 47 1.87 10.51 -19.33
N ARG A 48 1.85 11.84 -19.15
CA ARG A 48 2.82 12.52 -18.29
C ARG A 48 2.71 12.05 -16.83
N GLY A 49 1.48 11.84 -16.35
CA GLY A 49 1.23 11.35 -14.99
C GLY A 49 1.74 9.93 -14.74
N MET A 50 1.86 9.10 -15.78
CA MET A 50 2.32 7.70 -15.65
C MET A 50 3.78 7.57 -15.20
N PHE A 51 4.59 8.60 -15.43
CA PHE A 51 6.00 8.64 -15.03
C PHE A 51 6.23 9.39 -13.70
N ALA A 52 5.16 9.85 -13.04
CA ALA A 52 5.29 10.46 -11.72
C ALA A 52 5.82 9.45 -10.70
N SER A 53 6.72 9.90 -9.84
CA SER A 53 7.31 9.08 -8.77
C SER A 53 6.28 8.78 -7.68
N ARG A 54 6.20 7.52 -7.25
CA ARG A 54 5.31 7.01 -6.21
C ARG A 54 6.07 6.14 -5.22
N LEU A 55 5.85 6.35 -3.93
CA LEU A 55 6.42 5.52 -2.88
C LEU A 55 5.42 4.41 -2.53
N VAL A 56 5.81 3.16 -2.80
CA VAL A 56 4.94 2.00 -2.66
C VAL A 56 5.53 1.01 -1.67
N GLN A 57 4.66 0.42 -0.85
CA GLN A 57 4.99 -0.66 0.07
C GLN A 57 4.10 -1.88 -0.23
N THR A 58 4.72 -3.01 -0.58
CA THR A 58 4.05 -4.25 -1.00
C THR A 58 3.66 -5.14 0.17
N SER A 59 4.43 -5.13 1.25
CA SER A 59 4.13 -5.89 2.47
C SER A 59 4.59 -5.15 3.72
N PRO A 60 4.10 -5.52 4.92
CA PRO A 60 4.54 -4.92 6.17
C PRO A 60 6.03 -5.16 6.48
N ASP A 61 6.58 -6.27 6.00
CA ASP A 61 7.94 -6.71 6.28
C ASP A 61 8.96 -6.19 5.23
N GLU A 62 8.48 -5.74 4.07
CA GLU A 62 9.30 -5.16 3.02
C GLU A 62 9.42 -3.65 3.17
N GLN A 63 10.62 -3.13 2.95
CA GLN A 63 10.87 -1.70 2.97
C GLN A 63 10.17 -1.01 1.79
N PRO A 64 9.55 0.16 2.00
CA PRO A 64 8.98 0.94 0.91
C PRO A 64 10.05 1.30 -0.13
N TYR A 65 9.66 1.27 -1.40
CA TYR A 65 10.54 1.63 -2.50
C TYR A 65 9.84 2.56 -3.49
N TRP A 66 10.65 3.36 -4.19
CA TRP A 66 10.15 4.27 -5.21
C TRP A 66 9.91 3.53 -6.53
N THR A 67 8.75 3.78 -7.11
CA THR A 67 8.34 3.31 -8.43
C THR A 67 7.64 4.45 -9.18
N THR A 68 7.21 4.21 -10.42
CA THR A 68 6.38 5.18 -11.16
C THR A 68 4.90 4.85 -11.01
N GLU A 69 4.02 5.79 -11.35
CA GLU A 69 2.57 5.55 -11.43
C GLU A 69 2.25 4.34 -12.35
N LEU A 70 2.97 4.19 -13.46
CA LEU A 70 2.89 3.00 -14.33
C LEU A 70 3.29 1.72 -13.59
N GLY A 71 4.40 1.76 -12.83
CA GLY A 71 4.86 0.62 -12.03
C GLY A 71 3.82 0.21 -10.98
N LYS A 72 3.19 1.18 -10.32
CA LYS A 72 2.08 0.98 -9.40
C LYS A 72 0.88 0.30 -10.07
N GLN A 73 0.50 0.76 -11.27
CA GLN A 73 -0.56 0.12 -12.06
C GLN A 73 -0.19 -1.31 -12.46
N LEU A 74 1.07 -1.57 -12.80
CA LEU A 74 1.55 -2.92 -13.11
C LEU A 74 1.42 -3.87 -11.91
N LEU A 75 1.69 -3.41 -10.68
CA LEU A 75 1.46 -4.19 -9.47
C LEU A 75 -0.02 -4.57 -9.34
N TRP A 76 -0.93 -3.63 -9.59
CA TRP A 76 -2.37 -3.87 -9.59
C TRP A 76 -2.78 -4.91 -10.66
N TYR A 77 -2.29 -4.78 -11.89
CA TYR A 77 -2.55 -5.75 -12.97
C TYR A 77 -2.02 -7.16 -12.65
N ARG A 78 -0.95 -7.26 -11.87
CA ARG A 78 -0.39 -8.53 -11.40
C ARG A 78 -1.11 -9.09 -10.17
N GLY A 79 -2.12 -8.39 -9.64
CA GLY A 79 -2.83 -8.77 -8.43
C GLY A 79 -1.99 -8.65 -7.15
N ILE A 80 -0.90 -7.87 -7.18
CA ILE A 80 -0.08 -7.61 -6.00
C ILE A 80 -0.71 -6.43 -5.26
N HIS A 81 -1.14 -6.68 -4.02
CA HIS A 81 -1.64 -5.63 -3.15
C HIS A 81 -0.48 -4.76 -2.64
N PHE A 82 -0.70 -3.46 -2.59
CA PHE A 82 0.30 -2.51 -2.11
C PHE A 82 -0.39 -1.30 -1.45
N MET A 83 0.38 -0.59 -0.63
CA MET A 83 0.03 0.73 -0.09
C MET A 83 0.84 1.80 -0.80
N ASP A 84 0.16 2.83 -1.31
CA ASP A 84 0.81 4.06 -1.78
C ASP A 84 0.93 5.01 -0.58
N ILE A 85 2.17 5.30 -0.19
CA ILE A 85 2.50 6.15 0.96
C ILE A 85 3.24 7.42 0.55
N THR A 86 3.11 7.82 -0.72
CA THR A 86 3.81 8.99 -1.30
C THR A 86 3.58 10.27 -0.48
N ASP A 87 2.34 10.53 -0.08
CA ASP A 87 1.97 11.75 0.66
C ASP A 87 2.18 11.60 2.18
N THR A 88 2.37 10.38 2.66
CA THR A 88 2.49 10.05 4.08
C THR A 88 3.66 9.08 4.31
N PRO A 89 4.92 9.49 4.07
CA PRO A 89 6.09 8.61 4.16
C PRO A 89 6.38 8.12 5.58
N THR A 90 5.81 8.79 6.59
CA THR A 90 5.88 8.40 8.00
C THR A 90 4.76 7.47 8.44
N LEU A 91 3.83 7.14 7.54
CA LEU A 91 2.72 6.23 7.83
C LEU A 91 3.27 4.85 8.18
N GLY A 92 2.88 4.33 9.33
CA GLY A 92 3.35 3.04 9.81
C GLY A 92 4.71 3.08 10.52
N GLN A 93 5.50 4.15 10.47
CA GLN A 93 6.79 4.23 11.18
C GLN A 93 6.63 4.05 12.70
N LEU A 94 5.59 4.63 13.30
CA LEU A 94 5.29 4.42 14.73
C LEU A 94 4.89 2.97 15.04
N ASN A 95 4.24 2.29 14.09
CA ASN A 95 3.89 0.88 14.26
C ASN A 95 5.12 -0.01 14.05
N ALA A 96 5.97 0.29 13.07
CA ALA A 96 7.24 -0.39 12.83
C ALA A 96 8.21 -0.21 14.01
N ALA A 97 8.40 1.03 14.50
CA ALA A 97 9.20 1.29 15.70
C ALA A 97 8.63 0.61 16.95
N ARG A 98 7.29 0.52 17.06
CA ARG A 98 6.65 -0.28 18.11
C ARG A 98 6.97 -1.77 17.94
N LEU A 99 7.01 -2.31 16.73
CA LEU A 99 7.35 -3.71 16.46
C LEU A 99 8.85 -4.01 16.64
N GLU A 100 9.73 -3.03 16.42
CA GLU A 100 11.17 -3.16 16.65
C GLU A 100 11.55 -3.02 18.14
N HIS A 101 10.88 -2.13 18.89
CA HIS A 101 11.13 -1.91 20.31
C HIS A 101 10.25 -2.73 21.25
N SER A 102 9.13 -3.24 20.77
CA SER A 102 8.34 -4.27 21.42
C SER A 102 8.44 -5.48 20.51
N PRO A 103 9.22 -6.53 20.86
CA PRO A 103 9.31 -7.75 20.08
C PRO A 103 7.93 -8.40 20.10
N THR A 104 7.04 -7.91 19.23
CA THR A 104 5.61 -8.15 19.21
C THR A 104 4.94 -8.03 20.60
N THR A 105 3.82 -7.33 20.75
CA THR A 105 2.94 -7.62 21.91
C THR A 105 2.47 -9.09 21.89
N PHE A 106 2.71 -9.77 20.77
CA PHE A 106 2.79 -11.22 20.57
C PHE A 106 4.23 -11.74 20.59
N SER A 107 5.05 -11.42 21.60
CA SER A 107 6.36 -12.06 21.75
C SER A 107 6.14 -13.58 21.66
N ALA A 108 7.12 -14.37 21.27
CA ALA A 108 7.00 -15.85 21.34
C ALA A 108 6.57 -16.35 22.75
N ASP A 109 6.66 -15.47 23.76
CA ASP A 109 6.20 -15.64 25.14
C ASP A 109 4.88 -14.92 25.52
N SER A 110 4.13 -14.33 24.58
CA SER A 110 2.73 -13.92 24.80
C SER A 110 1.87 -15.17 24.94
N LYS A 111 1.99 -15.81 26.11
CA LYS A 111 1.25 -17.00 26.50
C LYS A 111 -0.18 -16.56 26.75
N PHE A 112 -0.97 -16.53 25.67
CA PHE A 112 -2.40 -16.73 25.82
C PHE A 112 -2.60 -17.95 26.72
N PRO A 113 -3.48 -17.86 27.72
CA PRO A 113 -3.73 -19.00 28.58
C PRO A 113 -4.13 -20.20 27.71
N SER A 114 -3.53 -21.35 27.96
CA SER A 114 -3.80 -22.59 27.21
C SER A 114 -5.26 -23.05 27.30
N SER A 115 -6.02 -22.50 28.25
CA SER A 115 -7.43 -22.79 28.44
C SER A 115 -8.21 -21.57 28.94
N VAL A 116 -9.51 -21.55 28.62
CA VAL A 116 -10.43 -20.48 29.02
C VAL A 116 -10.83 -20.64 30.49
N LYS A 117 -10.27 -19.82 31.37
CA LYS A 117 -10.48 -19.92 32.84
C LYS A 117 -11.81 -19.33 33.34
N HIS A 118 -12.46 -18.46 32.56
CA HIS A 118 -13.57 -17.61 33.03
C HIS A 118 -14.93 -17.92 32.37
N LYS A 119 -15.12 -19.14 31.86
CA LYS A 119 -16.34 -19.54 31.12
C LYS A 119 -17.63 -19.34 31.93
N SER A 120 -17.60 -19.59 33.24
CA SER A 120 -18.77 -19.44 34.13
C SER A 120 -19.16 -17.98 34.36
N GLN A 121 -18.18 -17.07 34.47
CA GLN A 121 -18.38 -15.64 34.60
C GLN A 121 -18.91 -15.04 33.28
N LEU A 122 -18.29 -15.41 32.15
CA LEU A 122 -18.71 -14.96 30.83
C LEU A 122 -20.12 -15.45 30.45
N LYS A 123 -20.54 -16.64 30.91
CA LYS A 123 -21.93 -17.13 30.71
C LYS A 123 -22.99 -16.19 31.28
N LYS A 124 -22.67 -15.40 32.32
CA LYS A 124 -23.61 -14.40 32.86
C LYS A 124 -23.66 -13.18 31.93
N VAL A 125 -22.51 -12.67 31.52
CA VAL A 125 -22.39 -11.53 30.59
C VAL A 125 -23.05 -11.83 29.26
N PHE A 126 -22.87 -13.03 28.69
CA PHE A 126 -23.48 -13.41 27.42
C PHE A 126 -25.01 -13.42 27.44
N LYS A 127 -25.65 -13.54 28.61
CA LYS A 127 -27.11 -13.41 28.74
C LYS A 127 -27.57 -11.96 28.65
N GLU A 128 -26.69 -11.01 28.98
CA GLU A 128 -26.98 -9.58 28.97
C GLU A 128 -26.65 -8.93 27.60
N ILE A 129 -25.92 -9.63 26.72
CA ILE A 129 -25.65 -9.15 25.37
C ILE A 129 -26.93 -9.21 24.55
N SER A 130 -27.44 -8.04 24.16
CA SER A 130 -28.57 -7.88 23.24
C SER A 130 -28.16 -7.11 21.98
N GLN A 131 -28.86 -7.37 20.87
CA GLN A 131 -28.74 -6.63 19.62
C GLN A 131 -29.52 -5.31 19.62
N ASP A 132 -30.41 -5.09 20.59
CA ASP A 132 -31.36 -3.97 20.57
C ASP A 132 -30.65 -2.61 20.65
N GLY A 133 -29.61 -2.49 21.49
CA GLY A 133 -28.80 -1.28 21.61
C GLY A 133 -28.07 -0.94 20.31
N PRO A 134 -27.21 -1.84 19.78
CA PRO A 134 -26.55 -1.64 18.48
C PRO A 134 -27.52 -1.33 17.34
N ARG A 135 -28.66 -2.03 17.26
CA ARG A 135 -29.67 -1.79 16.20
C ARG A 135 -30.26 -0.38 16.29
N LYS A 136 -30.65 0.06 17.49
CA LYS A 136 -31.17 1.42 17.73
C LYS A 136 -30.16 2.51 17.38
N HIS A 137 -28.88 2.30 17.70
CA HIS A 137 -27.83 3.27 17.33
C HIS A 137 -27.59 3.30 15.82
N LEU A 138 -27.59 2.13 15.17
CA LEU A 138 -27.42 2.03 13.72
C LEU A 138 -28.55 2.70 12.95
N GLU A 139 -29.80 2.59 13.38
CA GLU A 139 -30.95 3.29 12.76
C GLU A 139 -30.70 4.79 12.63
N LYS A 140 -30.14 5.42 13.67
CA LYS A 140 -29.82 6.84 13.62
C LYS A 140 -28.65 7.11 12.67
N PHE A 141 -27.57 6.31 12.74
CA PHE A 141 -26.40 6.51 11.89
C PHE A 141 -26.67 6.25 10.40
N THR A 142 -27.63 5.38 10.07
CA THR A 142 -28.03 5.12 8.68
C THR A 142 -29.08 6.09 8.16
N SER A 143 -29.76 6.84 9.04
CA SER A 143 -30.76 7.84 8.63
C SER A 143 -30.17 9.08 7.92
N PHE A 144 -28.88 9.34 8.09
CA PHE A 144 -28.23 10.47 7.45
C PHE A 144 -28.00 10.22 5.96
N HIS A 145 -28.27 11.23 5.13
CA HIS A 145 -28.07 11.14 3.68
C HIS A 145 -26.59 10.94 3.31
N THR A 146 -25.67 11.51 4.08
CA THR A 146 -24.23 11.32 3.94
C THR A 146 -23.60 11.02 5.29
N ARG A 147 -22.53 10.22 5.28
CA ARG A 147 -21.68 9.91 6.44
C ARG A 147 -20.27 10.49 6.28
N TYR A 148 -20.14 11.50 5.42
CA TYR A 148 -18.88 12.17 5.13
C TYR A 148 -18.58 13.18 6.24
N TYR A 149 -17.32 13.19 6.68
CA TYR A 149 -16.75 14.19 7.59
C TYR A 149 -16.44 15.48 6.84
#